data_AF-A0A5B7THY9-F1
#
_entry.id   AF-A0A5B7THY9-F1
#
_cell.length_a   1.000
_cell.length_b   1.000
_cell.length_c   1.000
_cell.angle_alpha   90.00
_cell.angle_beta   90.00
_cell.angle_gamma   90.00
#
_symmetry.space_group_name_H-M   'P 1'
#
loop_
_entity.id
_entity.type
_entity.pdbx_description
1 polymer ?
#
loop_
_entity_poly.entity_id
_entity_poly.type
_entity_poly.pdbx_seq_one_letter_code
_entity_poly.pdbx_strand_id
1 'polypeptide(L)'
;MPNIYFRTILIHLFLARGGFAAVTVTETFVDFDRAARHDHSLDIVSPHLTVHHIESLVVLTEAIKVHGAVASIQLNHVGNANHPSTIKDGKNPIGPSGFVRKDGIVVEEMDEEMMMEVANNYANAVAAAKDFGFDMVMIHGGHGWLLAQFLSPLTNKRKDKYGGSLENRARFPLMVLDEIRIYPNGITVKDKDGKEIFYEADTVVYAVGMKPKKDVVESLRGSVAMFRAIGDCVKPAKVLEAVRDGMFAAMDIL
;
A
#
# COMPACT_ATOMS: atom_id res chain seq x y z
N MET A 1 22.99 -13.01 -8.95
CA MET A 1 21.71 -12.44 -9.41
C MET A 1 21.93 -10.96 -9.68
N PRO A 2 21.38 -10.36 -10.74
CA PRO A 2 21.41 -8.90 -10.89
C PRO A 2 20.75 -8.30 -9.64
N ASN A 3 21.40 -7.32 -9.01
CA ASN A 3 20.93 -6.72 -7.78
C ASN A 3 19.53 -6.11 -8.02
N ILE A 4 18.48 -6.71 -7.44
CA ILE A 4 17.08 -6.29 -7.63
C ILE A 4 16.91 -4.81 -7.31
N TYR A 5 17.64 -4.32 -6.31
CA TYR A 5 17.67 -2.90 -5.95
C TYR A 5 18.20 -2.02 -7.07
N PHE A 6 19.23 -2.44 -7.82
CA PHE A 6 19.78 -1.64 -8.91
C PHE A 6 18.77 -1.40 -10.04
N ARG A 7 18.03 -2.45 -10.44
CA ARG A 7 16.97 -2.31 -11.44
C ARG A 7 15.84 -1.41 -10.94
N THR A 8 15.42 -1.59 -9.69
CA THR A 8 14.39 -0.76 -9.06
C THR A 8 14.84 0.70 -9.04
N ILE A 9 16.06 1.00 -8.56
CA ILE A 9 16.63 2.36 -8.52
C ILE A 9 16.60 2.99 -9.91
N LEU A 10 17.10 2.31 -10.94
CA LEU A 10 17.13 2.87 -12.30
C LEU A 10 15.73 3.19 -12.85
N ILE A 11 14.76 2.28 -12.69
CA ILE A 11 13.40 2.51 -13.17
C ILE A 11 12.80 3.76 -12.52
N HIS A 12 12.92 3.88 -11.20
CA HIS A 12 12.32 4.99 -10.45
C HIS A 12 13.05 6.31 -10.69
N LEU A 13 14.38 6.27 -10.88
CA LEU A 13 15.18 7.42 -11.32
C LEU A 13 14.71 7.93 -12.69
N PHE A 14 14.48 7.04 -13.67
CA PHE A 14 14.01 7.45 -14.99
C PHE A 14 12.60 8.02 -14.96
N LEU A 15 11.70 7.47 -14.13
CA LEU A 15 10.37 8.05 -13.92
C LEU A 15 10.48 9.47 -13.33
N ALA A 16 11.28 9.65 -12.28
CA ALA A 16 11.46 10.95 -11.65
C ALA A 16 12.08 11.97 -12.63
N ARG A 17 13.14 11.56 -13.35
CA ARG A 17 13.76 12.39 -14.40
C ARG A 17 12.80 12.74 -15.54
N GLY A 18 11.82 11.89 -15.80
CA GLY A 18 10.75 12.14 -16.77
C GLY A 18 9.74 13.22 -16.36
N GLY A 19 9.88 13.81 -15.16
CA GLY A 19 9.03 14.90 -14.67
C GLY A 19 7.79 14.45 -13.91
N PHE A 20 7.75 13.20 -13.46
CA PHE A 20 6.65 12.72 -12.61
C PHE A 20 6.69 13.43 -11.25
N ALA A 21 5.57 14.04 -10.83
CA ALA A 21 5.48 14.74 -9.56
C ALA A 21 5.58 13.82 -8.33
N ALA A 22 5.16 12.55 -8.47
CA ALA A 22 5.30 11.51 -7.46
C ALA A 22 5.64 10.19 -8.15
N VAL A 23 6.57 9.44 -7.56
CA VAL A 23 6.96 8.11 -8.05
C VAL A 23 6.76 7.11 -6.93
N THR A 24 5.84 6.17 -7.14
CA THR A 24 5.46 5.17 -6.14
C THR A 24 6.19 3.86 -6.36
N VAL A 25 6.90 3.40 -5.33
CA VAL A 25 7.46 2.05 -5.24
C VAL A 25 6.36 1.09 -4.78
N THR A 26 6.12 0.04 -5.56
CA THR A 26 5.12 -0.99 -5.25
C THR A 26 5.64 -2.39 -5.61
N GLU A 27 5.22 -3.46 -4.96
CA GLU A 27 4.42 -3.53 -3.72
C GLU A 27 5.34 -3.82 -2.52
N THR A 28 5.04 -3.22 -1.36
CA THR A 28 5.72 -3.49 -0.08
C THR A 28 4.72 -4.09 0.90
N PHE A 29 5.09 -5.16 1.59
CA PHE A 29 4.24 -5.80 2.60
C PHE A 29 4.49 -5.19 3.98
N VAL A 30 3.45 -5.13 4.80
CA VAL A 30 3.56 -4.61 6.17
C VAL A 30 4.28 -5.55 7.13
N ASP A 31 4.37 -6.83 6.76
CA ASP A 31 5.18 -7.85 7.42
C ASP A 31 5.50 -9.01 6.45
N PHE A 32 6.47 -9.84 6.81
CA PHE A 32 6.85 -11.05 6.06
C PHE A 32 6.42 -12.34 6.76
N ASP A 33 5.70 -12.23 7.88
CA ASP A 33 5.25 -13.37 8.66
C ASP A 33 3.87 -13.86 8.20
N ARG A 34 3.01 -12.97 7.66
CA ARG A 34 1.62 -13.25 7.25
C ARG A 34 1.10 -12.39 6.09
N ALA A 35 1.62 -11.18 5.89
CA ALA A 35 1.17 -10.29 4.83
C ALA A 35 1.76 -10.63 3.45
N ALA A 36 3.02 -11.06 3.41
CA ALA A 36 3.78 -11.24 2.18
C ALA A 36 3.33 -12.41 1.30
N ARG A 37 3.29 -12.17 -0.02
CA ARG A 37 2.98 -13.17 -1.05
C ARG A 37 4.20 -13.63 -1.85
N HIS A 38 5.27 -12.85 -1.86
CA HIS A 38 6.52 -13.20 -2.53
C HIS A 38 7.70 -12.41 -1.94
N ASP A 39 8.91 -12.90 -2.17
CA ASP A 39 10.17 -12.30 -1.73
C ASP A 39 10.66 -11.15 -2.63
N HIS A 40 9.99 -10.88 -3.75
CA HIS A 40 10.36 -9.81 -4.69
C HIS A 40 9.89 -8.40 -4.27
N SER A 41 9.24 -8.27 -3.12
CA SER A 41 8.81 -6.96 -2.60
C SER A 41 10.00 -6.23 -1.96
N LEU A 42 9.87 -4.92 -1.85
CA LEU A 42 10.83 -4.14 -1.07
C LEU A 42 10.58 -4.43 0.41
N ASP A 43 11.64 -4.78 1.14
CA ASP A 43 11.56 -5.04 2.58
C ASP A 43 12.08 -3.83 3.36
N ILE A 44 11.20 -3.22 4.15
CA ILE A 44 11.51 -2.09 5.03
C ILE A 44 11.22 -2.41 6.51
N VAL A 45 10.73 -3.61 6.83
CA VAL A 45 10.20 -3.93 8.16
C VAL A 45 10.92 -5.09 8.83
N SER A 46 11.68 -5.90 8.09
CA SER A 46 12.38 -7.03 8.69
C SER A 46 13.45 -6.59 9.71
N PRO A 47 13.62 -7.33 10.82
CA PRO A 47 14.62 -7.01 11.82
C PRO A 47 16.08 -7.22 11.35
N HIS A 48 16.30 -7.83 10.18
CA HIS A 48 17.62 -8.24 9.69
C HIS A 48 18.01 -7.52 8.39
N LEU A 49 17.72 -6.21 8.28
CA LEU A 49 18.20 -5.42 7.16
C LEU A 49 19.73 -5.29 7.23
N THR A 50 20.41 -5.70 6.15
CA THR A 50 21.85 -5.52 6.01
C THR A 50 22.18 -4.06 5.66
N VAL A 51 23.43 -3.64 5.85
CA VAL A 51 23.90 -2.32 5.39
C VAL A 51 23.59 -2.11 3.90
N HIS A 52 23.73 -3.15 3.07
CA HIS A 52 23.39 -3.07 1.66
C HIS A 52 21.90 -2.82 1.40
N HIS A 53 20.99 -3.36 2.22
CA HIS A 53 19.56 -3.05 2.12
C HIS A 53 19.31 -1.59 2.45
N ILE A 54 19.85 -1.11 3.57
CA ILE A 54 19.68 0.26 4.05
C ILE A 54 20.19 1.27 3.02
N GLU A 55 21.43 1.09 2.54
CA GLU A 55 22.01 1.96 1.51
C GLU A 55 21.20 1.95 0.22
N SER A 56 20.72 0.78 -0.21
CA SER A 56 19.92 0.65 -1.43
C SER A 56 18.58 1.37 -1.32
N LEU A 57 17.93 1.33 -0.16
CA LEU A 57 16.67 2.02 0.12
C LEU A 57 16.85 3.54 0.10
N VAL A 58 17.89 4.03 0.78
CA VAL A 58 18.20 5.47 0.80
C VAL A 58 18.58 5.97 -0.59
N VAL A 59 19.39 5.21 -1.34
CA VAL A 59 19.73 5.57 -2.73
C VAL A 59 18.49 5.59 -3.62
N LEU A 60 17.53 4.67 -3.42
CA LEU A 60 16.28 4.66 -4.17
C LEU A 60 15.45 5.92 -3.93
N THR A 61 15.25 6.32 -2.67
CA THR A 61 14.46 7.52 -2.34
C THR A 61 15.15 8.79 -2.82
N GLU A 62 16.47 8.91 -2.63
CA GLU A 62 17.24 10.05 -3.11
C GLU A 62 17.25 10.15 -4.65
N ALA A 63 17.34 9.01 -5.35
CA ALA A 63 17.26 8.97 -6.81
C ALA A 63 15.91 9.46 -7.36
N ILE A 64 14.82 9.30 -6.60
CA ILE A 64 13.52 9.89 -6.94
C ILE A 64 13.54 11.39 -6.67
N LYS A 65 13.98 11.78 -5.46
CA LYS A 65 13.94 13.16 -4.96
C LYS A 65 14.83 14.13 -5.71
N VAL A 66 15.98 13.69 -6.22
CA VAL A 66 16.93 14.56 -6.93
C VAL A 66 16.34 15.25 -8.16
N HIS A 67 15.23 14.73 -8.70
CA HIS A 67 14.49 15.31 -9.82
C HIS A 67 13.21 16.06 -9.39
N GLY A 68 13.03 16.33 -8.10
CA GLY A 68 11.88 17.06 -7.54
C GLY A 68 10.61 16.23 -7.38
N ALA A 69 10.67 14.92 -7.61
CA ALA A 69 9.55 14.02 -7.42
C ALA A 69 9.39 13.62 -5.94
N VAL A 70 8.15 13.46 -5.49
CA VAL A 70 7.82 12.87 -4.18
C VAL A 70 8.11 11.38 -4.21
N ALA A 71 8.95 10.91 -3.28
CA ALA A 71 9.21 9.47 -3.11
C ALA A 71 8.04 8.82 -2.36
N SER A 72 7.28 7.99 -3.06
CA SER A 72 6.09 7.31 -2.53
C SER A 72 6.30 5.81 -2.41
N ILE A 73 5.68 5.17 -1.41
CA ILE A 73 5.68 3.71 -1.24
C ILE A 73 4.27 3.19 -0.97
N GLN A 74 3.93 2.04 -1.54
CA GLN A 74 2.65 1.38 -1.32
C GLN A 74 2.77 0.19 -0.36
N LEU A 75 2.07 0.27 0.77
CA LEU A 75 2.02 -0.74 1.82
C LEU A 75 0.78 -1.62 1.71
N ASN A 76 0.95 -2.92 1.92
CA ASN A 76 -0.12 -3.88 1.72
C ASN A 76 -0.12 -5.08 2.66
N HIS A 77 -1.30 -5.72 2.74
CA HIS A 77 -1.47 -7.09 3.20
C HIS A 77 -2.38 -7.87 2.23
N VAL A 78 -1.92 -9.03 1.72
CA VAL A 78 -2.63 -9.80 0.68
C VAL A 78 -3.94 -10.44 1.19
N GLY A 79 -3.98 -10.82 2.47
CA GLY A 79 -5.16 -11.38 3.12
C GLY A 79 -5.47 -12.78 2.57
N ASN A 80 -6.74 -13.07 2.31
CA ASN A 80 -7.20 -14.43 1.95
C ASN A 80 -6.66 -14.94 0.59
N ALA A 81 -6.10 -14.05 -0.23
CA ALA A 81 -5.49 -14.38 -1.50
C ALA A 81 -4.06 -14.91 -1.36
N ASN A 82 -3.49 -14.88 -0.14
CA ASN A 82 -2.15 -15.39 0.13
C ASN A 82 -2.08 -16.93 0.00
N HIS A 83 -0.88 -17.49 0.01
CA HIS A 83 -0.65 -18.94 -0.12
C HIS A 83 0.22 -19.45 1.04
N PRO A 84 -0.10 -20.59 1.67
CA PRO A 84 0.70 -21.12 2.79
C PRO A 84 2.19 -21.26 2.47
N SER A 85 2.56 -21.59 1.22
CA SER A 85 3.99 -21.70 0.84
C SER A 85 4.78 -20.39 0.87
N THR A 86 4.11 -19.25 0.98
CA THR A 86 4.74 -17.92 1.02
C THR A 86 4.58 -17.26 2.39
N ILE A 87 3.84 -17.90 3.29
CA ILE A 87 3.66 -17.48 4.67
C ILE A 87 4.65 -18.25 5.53
N LYS A 88 5.33 -17.56 6.43
CA LYS A 88 6.28 -18.16 7.36
C LYS A 88 5.61 -19.31 8.13
N ASP A 89 6.35 -20.40 8.28
CA ASP A 89 5.91 -21.64 8.92
C ASP A 89 4.69 -22.32 8.26
N GLY A 90 4.29 -21.93 7.05
CA GLY A 90 3.18 -22.54 6.35
C GLY A 90 1.81 -22.23 6.94
N LYS A 91 1.67 -21.13 7.69
CA LYS A 91 0.39 -20.74 8.32
C LYS A 91 -0.70 -20.48 7.27
N ASN A 92 -1.95 -20.60 7.69
CA ASN A 92 -3.08 -20.29 6.83
C ASN A 92 -3.17 -18.77 6.54
N PRO A 93 -3.56 -18.40 5.31
CA PRO A 93 -3.97 -17.04 5.00
C PRO A 93 -5.11 -16.59 5.92
N ILE A 94 -5.14 -15.29 6.21
CA ILE A 94 -6.18 -14.67 7.04
C ILE A 94 -7.06 -13.74 6.22
N GLY A 95 -8.31 -13.59 6.65
CA GLY A 95 -9.24 -12.64 6.03
C GLY A 95 -10.41 -12.29 6.95
N PRO A 96 -11.35 -11.46 6.45
CA PRO A 96 -12.51 -11.07 7.25
C PRO A 96 -13.41 -12.26 7.59
N SER A 97 -13.45 -13.30 6.77
CA SER A 97 -14.28 -14.49 7.01
C SER A 97 -13.51 -15.76 6.72
N GLY A 98 -13.74 -16.79 7.54
CA GLY A 98 -13.10 -18.09 7.42
C GLY A 98 -13.82 -18.99 6.42
N PHE A 99 -13.06 -19.67 5.55
CA PHE A 99 -13.60 -20.60 4.55
C PHE A 99 -12.50 -21.46 3.93
N VAL A 100 -12.89 -22.50 3.20
CA VAL A 100 -11.96 -23.29 2.36
C VAL A 100 -12.08 -22.82 0.92
N ARG A 101 -10.96 -22.39 0.34
CA ARG A 101 -10.87 -21.98 -1.07
C ARG A 101 -11.03 -23.20 -1.99
N LYS A 102 -11.29 -22.94 -3.28
CA LYS A 102 -11.45 -24.00 -4.29
C LYS A 102 -10.20 -24.87 -4.48
N ASP A 103 -9.03 -24.34 -4.16
CA ASP A 103 -7.74 -25.04 -4.19
C ASP A 103 -7.42 -25.78 -2.89
N GLY A 104 -8.36 -25.86 -1.94
CA GLY A 104 -8.21 -26.60 -0.68
C GLY A 104 -7.51 -25.81 0.43
N ILE A 105 -7.05 -24.59 0.17
CA ILE A 105 -6.41 -23.75 1.18
C ILE A 105 -7.46 -23.26 2.18
N VAL A 106 -7.18 -23.47 3.46
CA VAL A 106 -7.99 -22.96 4.57
C VAL A 106 -7.64 -21.49 4.80
N VAL A 107 -8.64 -20.62 4.82
CA VAL A 107 -8.52 -19.23 5.22
C VAL A 107 -9.08 -19.09 6.63
N GLU A 108 -8.28 -18.53 7.53
CA GLU A 108 -8.68 -18.24 8.90
C GLU A 108 -9.45 -16.93 8.99
N GLU A 109 -10.55 -16.93 9.75
CA GLU A 109 -11.26 -15.72 10.10
C GLU A 109 -10.43 -14.94 11.14
N MET A 110 -10.12 -13.67 10.86
CA MET A 110 -9.40 -12.84 11.81
C MET A 110 -10.26 -12.57 13.06
N ASP A 111 -9.68 -12.74 14.23
CA ASP A 111 -10.21 -12.20 15.48
C ASP A 111 -9.71 -10.76 15.70
N GLU A 112 -10.15 -10.15 16.80
CA GLU A 112 -9.78 -8.76 17.14
C GLU A 112 -8.29 -8.63 17.45
N GLU A 113 -7.64 -9.65 18.01
CA GLU A 113 -6.20 -9.64 18.30
C GLU A 113 -5.38 -9.65 17.01
N MET A 114 -5.71 -10.52 16.05
CA MET A 114 -5.10 -10.54 14.72
C MET A 114 -5.33 -9.23 13.96
N MET A 115 -6.51 -8.62 14.10
CA MET A 115 -6.78 -7.29 13.52
C MET A 115 -5.88 -6.21 14.14
N MET A 116 -5.72 -6.19 15.47
CA MET A 116 -4.83 -5.25 16.13
C MET A 116 -3.36 -5.49 15.75
N GLU A 117 -2.90 -6.74 15.65
CA GLU A 117 -1.55 -7.08 15.19
C GLU A 117 -1.28 -6.53 13.78
N VAL A 118 -2.19 -6.78 12.83
CA VAL A 118 -2.05 -6.26 11.47
C VAL A 118 -2.09 -4.73 11.44
N ALA A 119 -2.95 -4.09 12.23
CA ALA A 119 -2.98 -2.63 12.33
C ALA A 119 -1.65 -2.05 12.84
N ASN A 120 -1.04 -2.68 13.85
CA ASN A 120 0.29 -2.32 14.33
C ASN A 120 1.37 -2.54 13.26
N ASN A 121 1.30 -3.61 12.47
CA ASN A 121 2.24 -3.84 11.36
C ASN A 121 2.16 -2.72 10.31
N TYR A 122 0.96 -2.24 9.98
CA TYR A 122 0.80 -1.05 9.13
C TYR A 122 1.45 0.20 9.74
N ALA A 123 1.20 0.48 11.03
CA ALA A 123 1.80 1.64 11.70
C ALA A 123 3.34 1.57 11.73
N ASN A 124 3.90 0.40 12.04
CA ASN A 124 5.35 0.15 12.01
C ASN A 124 5.93 0.34 10.60
N ALA A 125 5.26 -0.17 9.57
CA ALA A 125 5.70 -0.02 8.18
C ALA A 125 5.65 1.43 7.71
N VAL A 126 4.68 2.23 8.17
CA VAL A 126 4.61 3.67 7.91
C VAL A 126 5.78 4.40 8.57
N ALA A 127 6.10 4.07 9.83
CA ALA A 127 7.25 4.61 10.55
C ALA A 127 8.56 4.32 9.80
N ALA A 128 8.76 3.05 9.44
CA ALA A 128 9.93 2.60 8.72
C ALA A 128 10.07 3.26 7.34
N ALA A 129 8.96 3.45 6.61
CA ALA A 129 8.98 4.15 5.33
C ALA A 129 9.53 5.58 5.49
N LYS A 130 9.14 6.28 6.56
CA LYS A 130 9.68 7.62 6.85
C LYS A 130 11.17 7.57 7.16
N ASP A 131 11.61 6.61 7.96
CA ASP A 131 13.02 6.44 8.33
C ASP A 131 13.90 6.13 7.10
N PHE A 132 13.37 5.45 6.09
CA PHE A 132 14.05 5.22 4.80
C PHE A 132 13.91 6.37 3.80
N GLY A 133 13.25 7.47 4.19
CA GLY A 133 13.18 8.68 3.37
C GLY A 133 12.05 8.70 2.35
N PHE A 134 10.99 7.91 2.50
CA PHE A 134 9.77 8.12 1.74
C PHE A 134 9.00 9.34 2.26
N ASP A 135 8.46 10.14 1.34
CA ASP A 135 7.67 11.34 1.65
C ASP A 135 6.17 11.04 1.68
N MET A 136 5.76 9.95 1.01
CA MET A 136 4.36 9.56 0.88
C MET A 136 4.19 8.07 1.10
N VAL A 137 3.16 7.70 1.85
CA VAL A 137 2.76 6.31 2.05
C VAL A 137 1.34 6.10 1.52
N MET A 138 1.18 5.07 0.70
CA MET A 138 -0.12 4.62 0.18
C MET A 138 -0.55 3.35 0.91
N ILE A 139 -1.66 3.42 1.64
CA ILE A 139 -2.29 2.25 2.28
C ILE A 139 -3.16 1.52 1.24
N HIS A 140 -2.79 0.29 0.90
CA HIS A 140 -3.44 -0.43 -0.18
C HIS A 140 -4.82 -1.00 0.21
N GLY A 141 -5.89 -0.34 -0.22
CA GLY A 141 -7.28 -0.76 -0.08
C GLY A 141 -7.91 -1.33 -1.37
N GLY A 142 -7.11 -1.78 -2.33
CA GLY A 142 -7.55 -2.19 -3.67
C GLY A 142 -7.41 -3.70 -3.94
N HIS A 143 -7.64 -4.07 -5.21
CA HIS A 143 -7.35 -5.39 -5.81
C HIS A 143 -7.84 -6.63 -5.06
N GLY A 144 -8.82 -6.49 -4.17
CA GLY A 144 -9.33 -7.61 -3.36
C GLY A 144 -8.34 -8.10 -2.32
N TRP A 145 -7.42 -7.25 -1.86
CA TRP A 145 -6.48 -7.55 -0.77
C TRP A 145 -7.12 -7.23 0.59
N LEU A 146 -6.40 -7.41 1.70
CA LEU A 146 -7.02 -7.53 3.02
C LEU A 146 -8.01 -6.40 3.36
N LEU A 147 -7.61 -5.14 3.22
CA LEU A 147 -8.51 -4.02 3.52
C LEU A 147 -9.72 -3.97 2.58
N ALA A 148 -9.51 -4.26 1.29
CA ALA A 148 -10.60 -4.39 0.32
C ALA A 148 -11.54 -5.56 0.64
N GLN A 149 -11.01 -6.66 1.17
CA GLN A 149 -11.78 -7.84 1.57
C GLN A 149 -12.73 -7.48 2.72
N PHE A 150 -12.28 -6.73 3.71
CA PHE A 150 -13.15 -6.21 4.79
C PHE A 150 -14.23 -5.26 4.24
N LEU A 151 -13.84 -4.34 3.36
CA LEU A 151 -14.73 -3.33 2.74
C LEU A 151 -15.72 -3.88 1.72
N SER A 152 -15.67 -5.15 1.33
CA SER A 152 -16.56 -5.74 0.32
C SER A 152 -17.53 -6.74 0.94
N PRO A 153 -18.85 -6.64 0.67
CA PRO A 153 -19.82 -7.57 1.22
C PRO A 153 -19.75 -8.94 0.50
N LEU A 154 -18.98 -9.05 -0.58
CA LEU A 154 -18.74 -10.29 -1.30
C LEU A 154 -17.78 -11.21 -0.53
N THR A 155 -16.80 -10.63 0.15
CA THR A 155 -15.73 -11.33 0.86
C THR A 155 -15.91 -11.29 2.38
N ASN A 156 -16.49 -10.22 2.93
CA ASN A 156 -16.78 -10.11 4.35
C ASN A 156 -18.21 -10.58 4.64
N LYS A 157 -18.33 -11.78 5.24
CA LYS A 157 -19.59 -12.42 5.63
C LYS A 157 -19.78 -12.45 7.16
N ARG A 158 -18.99 -11.66 7.90
CA ARG A 158 -19.06 -11.60 9.35
C ARG A 158 -20.43 -11.10 9.80
N LYS A 159 -20.84 -11.56 10.99
CA LYS A 159 -22.09 -11.16 11.67
C LYS A 159 -21.85 -10.31 12.93
N ASP A 160 -20.59 -10.04 13.25
CA ASP A 160 -20.17 -9.23 14.38
C ASP A 160 -20.03 -7.74 14.01
N LYS A 161 -19.40 -6.95 14.89
CA LYS A 161 -19.17 -5.51 14.68
C LYS A 161 -18.29 -5.18 13.46
N TYR A 162 -17.64 -6.15 12.82
CA TYR A 162 -16.78 -5.95 11.66
C TYR A 162 -17.44 -6.38 10.32
N GLY A 163 -18.70 -6.81 10.34
CA GLY A 163 -19.46 -7.23 9.15
C GLY A 163 -20.85 -6.63 9.02
N GLY A 164 -21.52 -6.93 7.91
CA GLY A 164 -22.86 -6.41 7.59
C GLY A 164 -22.82 -5.00 6.99
N SER A 165 -23.14 -3.98 7.79
CA SER A 165 -23.25 -2.59 7.30
C SER A 165 -21.92 -2.06 6.77
N LEU A 166 -21.94 -0.97 5.97
CA LEU A 166 -20.71 -0.35 5.47
C LEU A 166 -19.83 0.15 6.62
N GLU A 167 -20.44 0.75 7.64
CA GLU A 167 -19.78 1.26 8.84
C GLU A 167 -19.03 0.15 9.56
N ASN A 168 -19.69 -1.00 9.77
CA ASN A 168 -19.04 -2.16 10.40
C ASN A 168 -17.90 -2.72 9.55
N ARG A 169 -18.11 -2.84 8.23
CA ARG A 169 -17.08 -3.32 7.29
C ARG A 169 -15.89 -2.37 7.16
N ALA A 170 -16.08 -1.09 7.45
CA ALA A 170 -15.03 -0.08 7.48
C ALA A 170 -14.25 -0.04 8.81
N ARG A 171 -14.73 -0.68 9.89
CA ARG A 171 -14.08 -0.58 11.21
C ARG A 171 -12.63 -1.04 11.22
N PHE A 172 -12.30 -2.16 10.56
CA PHE A 172 -10.93 -2.63 10.52
C PHE A 172 -10.01 -1.71 9.68
N PRO A 173 -10.39 -1.30 8.45
CA PRO A 173 -9.64 -0.26 7.74
C PRO A 173 -9.45 1.03 8.53
N LEU A 174 -10.47 1.48 9.28
CA LEU A 174 -10.37 2.65 10.15
C LEU A 174 -9.45 2.41 11.35
N MET A 175 -9.49 1.22 11.97
CA MET A 175 -8.57 0.82 13.04
C MET A 175 -7.09 0.89 12.57
N VAL A 176 -6.81 0.51 11.33
CA VAL A 176 -5.45 0.69 10.75
C VAL A 176 -5.05 2.16 10.72
N LEU A 177 -5.95 3.05 10.30
CA LEU A 177 -5.68 4.49 10.28
C LEU A 177 -5.58 5.08 11.70
N ASP A 178 -6.36 4.55 12.64
CA ASP A 178 -6.35 4.95 14.05
C ASP A 178 -5.03 4.55 14.70
N GLU A 179 -4.45 3.39 14.40
CA GLU A 179 -3.12 3.01 14.90
C GLU A 179 -1.98 3.82 14.26
N ILE A 180 -2.15 4.32 13.03
CA ILE A 180 -1.24 5.30 12.42
C ILE A 180 -1.40 6.70 13.04
N ARG A 181 -2.53 6.96 13.71
CA ARG A 181 -2.98 8.22 14.33
C ARG A 181 -2.72 9.45 13.48
N ILE A 182 -3.65 9.72 12.57
CA ILE A 182 -3.54 10.81 11.60
C ILE A 182 -4.08 12.12 12.18
N TYR A 183 -3.26 13.16 12.11
CA TYR A 183 -3.55 14.55 12.51
C TYR A 183 -3.47 15.48 11.29
N PRO A 184 -4.08 16.68 11.35
CA PRO A 184 -4.00 17.65 10.24
C PRO A 184 -2.58 18.06 9.83
N ASN A 185 -1.60 17.95 10.74
CA ASN A 185 -0.21 18.33 10.53
C ASN A 185 0.76 17.14 10.62
N GLY A 186 0.29 15.91 10.67
CA GLY A 186 1.17 14.77 10.85
C GLY A 186 0.50 13.47 11.21
N ILE A 187 1.31 12.50 11.60
CA ILE A 187 0.88 11.19 12.06
C ILE A 187 1.60 10.86 13.37
N THR A 188 1.00 10.05 14.24
CA THR A 188 1.69 9.47 15.40
C THR A 188 1.64 7.96 15.33
N VAL A 189 2.79 7.35 15.19
CA VAL A 189 2.90 5.89 15.22
C VAL A 189 3.49 5.48 16.56
N LYS A 190 3.15 4.28 17.03
CA LYS A 190 3.85 3.64 18.14
C LYS A 190 5.00 2.83 17.56
N ASP A 191 6.18 2.95 18.15
CA ASP A 191 7.26 2.02 17.86
C ASP A 191 7.00 0.65 18.51
N LYS A 192 7.88 -0.31 18.21
CA LYS A 192 7.85 -1.68 18.75
C LYS A 192 7.89 -1.75 20.29
N ASP A 193 8.35 -0.70 20.97
CA ASP A 193 8.46 -0.61 22.43
C ASP A 193 7.25 0.14 23.04
N GLY A 194 6.26 0.49 22.20
CA GLY A 194 5.03 1.17 22.59
C GLY A 194 5.19 2.68 22.77
N LYS A 195 6.34 3.26 22.41
CA LYS A 195 6.58 4.70 22.50
C LYS A 195 5.97 5.41 21.30
N GLU A 196 5.28 6.51 21.58
CA GLU A 196 4.66 7.34 20.55
C GLU A 196 5.68 8.27 19.89
N ILE A 197 5.70 8.28 18.55
CA ILE A 197 6.56 9.12 17.72
C ILE A 197 5.67 9.92 16.76
N PHE A 198 5.76 11.24 16.82
CA PHE A 198 5.06 12.14 15.90
C PHE A 198 5.93 12.44 14.67
N TYR A 199 5.35 12.27 13.48
CA TYR A 199 5.94 12.63 12.21
C TYR A 199 5.09 13.69 11.52
N GLU A 200 5.70 14.79 11.11
CA GLU A 200 5.01 15.83 10.34
C GLU A 200 4.62 15.31 8.94
N ALA A 201 3.40 15.60 8.53
CA ALA A 201 2.83 15.22 7.24
C ALA A 201 1.76 16.22 6.82
N ASP A 202 1.83 16.68 5.57
CA ASP A 202 0.98 17.76 5.08
C ASP A 202 -0.39 17.27 4.57
N THR A 203 -0.50 15.98 4.19
CA THR A 203 -1.69 15.47 3.49
C THR A 203 -1.85 13.96 3.65
N VAL A 204 -3.10 13.53 3.87
CA VAL A 204 -3.51 12.13 3.79
C VAL A 204 -4.53 11.95 2.67
N VAL A 205 -4.19 11.11 1.69
CA VAL A 205 -5.07 10.81 0.55
C VAL A 205 -5.68 9.42 0.74
N TYR A 206 -7.00 9.38 0.91
CA TYR A 206 -7.74 8.13 0.99
C TYR A 206 -8.32 7.76 -0.38
N ALA A 207 -7.71 6.76 -1.02
CA ALA A 207 -8.14 6.24 -2.33
C ALA A 207 -8.83 4.87 -2.15
N VAL A 208 -10.11 4.89 -1.76
CA VAL A 208 -10.94 3.68 -1.71
C VAL A 208 -12.20 3.81 -2.55
N GLY A 209 -12.76 2.66 -2.90
CA GLY A 209 -13.98 2.55 -3.68
C GLY A 209 -13.69 2.17 -5.13
N MET A 210 -14.70 1.60 -5.78
CA MET A 210 -14.61 1.09 -7.15
C MET A 210 -15.37 1.97 -8.16
N LYS A 211 -15.81 3.16 -7.73
CA LYS A 211 -16.56 4.10 -8.58
C LYS A 211 -15.67 5.33 -8.89
N PRO A 212 -15.48 5.68 -10.17
CA PRO A 212 -14.74 6.87 -10.55
C PRO A 212 -15.41 8.14 -10.00
N LYS A 213 -14.63 9.04 -9.37
CA LYS A 213 -15.08 10.38 -8.98
C LYS A 213 -14.85 11.37 -10.12
N LYS A 214 -15.62 11.24 -11.20
CA LYS A 214 -15.44 12.03 -12.43
C LYS A 214 -15.48 13.54 -12.20
N ASP A 215 -16.35 14.00 -11.30
CA ASP A 215 -16.47 15.43 -10.98
C ASP A 215 -15.17 16.00 -10.39
N VAL A 216 -14.47 15.21 -9.56
CA VAL A 216 -13.15 15.59 -9.00
C VAL A 216 -12.11 15.65 -10.12
N VAL A 217 -12.08 14.65 -11.01
CA VAL A 217 -11.17 14.64 -12.16
C VAL A 217 -11.39 15.86 -13.05
N GLU A 218 -12.63 16.17 -13.38
CA GLU A 218 -12.97 17.32 -14.22
C GLU A 218 -12.69 18.65 -13.52
N SER A 219 -12.81 18.73 -12.20
CA SER A 219 -12.46 19.96 -11.44
C SER A 219 -10.98 20.32 -11.54
N LEU A 220 -10.10 19.36 -11.86
CA LEU A 220 -8.67 19.59 -12.08
C LEU A 220 -8.36 20.07 -13.50
N ARG A 221 -9.33 20.03 -14.42
CA ARG A 221 -9.12 20.46 -15.80
C ARG A 221 -8.82 21.96 -15.84
N GLY A 222 -7.68 22.32 -16.43
CA GLY A 222 -7.20 23.71 -16.51
C GLY A 222 -6.32 24.15 -15.33
N SER A 223 -6.09 23.29 -14.33
CA SER A 223 -5.11 23.57 -13.25
C SER A 223 -3.66 23.55 -13.72
N VAL A 224 -3.39 22.91 -14.86
CA VAL A 224 -2.08 22.75 -15.49
C VAL A 224 -2.21 22.93 -17.00
N ALA A 225 -1.11 23.29 -17.66
CA ALA A 225 -1.09 23.55 -19.11
C ALA A 225 -1.59 22.36 -19.95
N MET A 226 -1.33 21.13 -19.49
CA MET A 226 -1.85 19.93 -20.12
C MET A 226 -2.38 18.94 -19.09
N PHE A 227 -3.60 18.46 -19.33
CA PHE A 227 -4.32 17.57 -18.43
C PHE A 227 -4.81 16.33 -19.18
N ARG A 228 -4.51 15.14 -18.65
CA ARG A 228 -5.03 13.85 -19.14
C ARG A 228 -5.49 12.99 -17.96
N ALA A 229 -6.73 12.52 -18.05
CA ALA A 229 -7.26 11.51 -17.14
C ALA A 229 -6.89 10.11 -17.69
N ILE A 230 -6.40 9.22 -16.82
CA ILE A 230 -5.93 7.88 -17.19
C ILE A 230 -6.40 6.82 -16.19
N GLY A 231 -6.49 5.57 -16.63
CA GLY A 231 -6.85 4.43 -15.78
C GLY A 231 -8.27 4.50 -15.23
N ASP A 232 -8.46 3.98 -14.02
CA ASP A 232 -9.78 3.74 -13.43
C ASP A 232 -10.61 5.01 -13.20
N CYS A 233 -10.00 6.20 -13.18
CA CYS A 233 -10.74 7.45 -13.08
C CYS A 233 -11.53 7.79 -14.36
N VAL A 234 -11.14 7.19 -15.50
CA VAL A 234 -11.85 7.25 -16.78
C VAL A 234 -12.80 6.07 -16.90
N LYS A 235 -12.24 4.86 -16.79
CA LYS A 235 -12.95 3.60 -16.93
C LYS A 235 -12.16 2.50 -16.18
N PRO A 236 -12.83 1.64 -15.39
CA PRO A 236 -12.19 0.46 -14.82
C PRO A 236 -11.46 -0.36 -15.88
N ALA A 237 -10.18 -0.62 -15.66
CA ALA A 237 -9.31 -1.34 -16.59
C ALA A 237 -8.48 -2.41 -15.88
N LYS A 238 -7.82 -3.28 -16.64
CA LYS A 238 -6.83 -4.19 -16.06
C LYS A 238 -5.57 -3.40 -15.70
N VAL A 239 -4.81 -3.88 -14.70
CA VAL A 239 -3.58 -3.21 -14.25
C VAL A 239 -2.61 -2.90 -15.41
N LEU A 240 -2.44 -3.84 -16.34
CA LEU A 240 -1.57 -3.67 -17.52
C LEU A 240 -2.08 -2.59 -18.48
N GLU A 241 -3.39 -2.43 -18.59
CA GLU A 241 -4.01 -1.40 -19.43
C GLU A 241 -3.86 -0.04 -18.76
N ALA A 242 -4.15 0.07 -17.46
CA ALA A 242 -3.99 1.32 -16.71
C ALA A 242 -2.54 1.82 -16.70
N VAL A 243 -1.56 0.93 -16.50
CA VAL A 243 -0.13 1.28 -16.54
C VAL A 243 0.29 1.73 -17.94
N ARG A 244 -0.20 1.04 -18.98
CA ARG A 244 0.09 1.42 -20.37
C ARG A 244 -0.51 2.77 -20.75
N ASP A 245 -1.75 3.04 -20.33
CA ASP A 245 -2.41 4.32 -20.56
C ASP A 245 -1.61 5.47 -19.92
N GLY A 246 -1.09 5.24 -18.71
CA GLY A 246 -0.22 6.22 -18.04
C GLY A 246 1.10 6.43 -18.79
N MET A 247 1.73 5.37 -19.28
CA MET A 247 2.95 5.46 -20.07
C MET A 247 2.73 6.26 -21.36
N PHE A 248 1.68 5.98 -22.13
CA PHE A 248 1.37 6.72 -23.35
C PHE A 248 0.96 8.15 -23.08
N ALA A 249 0.18 8.40 -22.02
CA ALA A 249 -0.17 9.75 -21.64
C ALA A 249 1.08 10.59 -21.30
N ALA A 250 2.11 9.99 -20.69
CA ALA A 250 3.38 10.64 -20.39
C ALA A 250 4.25 10.85 -21.65
N MET A 251 4.27 9.88 -22.58
CA MET A 251 5.02 10.01 -23.84
C MET A 251 4.50 11.13 -24.73
N ASP A 252 3.19 11.39 -24.70
CA ASP A 252 2.56 12.48 -25.45
C ASP A 252 2.86 13.89 -24.88
N ILE A 253 3.58 13.98 -23.75
CA ILE A 253 3.97 15.24 -23.09
C ILE A 253 5.38 15.69 -23.49
N LEU A 254 6.18 14.78 -24.05
CA LEU A 254 7.56 15.01 -24.49
C LEU A 254 7.61 15.42 -25.97
#